data_AF-A0AAV2EUW6-F1
#
_entry.id   AF-A0AAV2EUW6-F1
#
_cell.length_a   1.000
_cell.length_b   1.000
_cell.length_c   1.000
_cell.angle_alpha   90.00
_cell.angle_beta   90.00
_cell.angle_gamma   90.00
#
_symmetry.space_group_name_H-M   'P 1'
#
loop_
_entity.id
_entity.type
_entity.pdbx_description
1 polymer ?
#
loop_
_entity_poly.entity_id
_entity_poly.type
_entity_poly.pdbx_seq_one_letter_code
_entity_poly.pdbx_strand_id
1 'polypeptide(L)'
;MGYCMAPRPADIQSPILHPPVAANNFRIKLALVTMIQNNALFHGLTSESRREHVQLFLELVGILKINGVPAKAWQLRLFPYSLSGKALRWLNNRPPHYLER
;
A
#
# COMPACT_ATOMS: atom_id res chain seq x y z
N MET A 1 -30.73 2.05 -22.98
CA MET A 1 -30.18 2.61 -21.73
C MET A 1 -29.38 1.52 -21.02
N GLY A 2 -28.05 1.64 -20.94
CA GLY A 2 -27.19 0.69 -20.22
C GLY A 2 -27.09 1.07 -18.74
N TYR A 3 -27.55 0.21 -17.86
CA TYR A 3 -27.41 0.38 -16.41
C TYR A 3 -25.93 0.20 -16.05
N CYS A 4 -25.23 1.30 -15.81
CA CYS A 4 -23.91 1.29 -15.19
C CYS A 4 -24.06 0.75 -13.76
N MET A 5 -23.83 -0.54 -13.57
CA MET A 5 -23.72 -1.11 -12.23
C MET A 5 -22.48 -0.51 -11.57
N ALA A 6 -22.69 0.49 -10.71
CA ALA A 6 -21.66 0.96 -9.81
C ALA A 6 -21.30 -0.21 -8.86
N PRO A 7 -20.00 -0.55 -8.70
CA PRO A 7 -19.60 -1.64 -7.82
C PRO A 7 -20.04 -1.34 -6.38
N ARG A 8 -20.64 -2.34 -5.73
CA ARG A 8 -21.14 -2.24 -4.37
C ARG A 8 -19.94 -2.02 -3.42
N PRO A 9 -20.03 -1.14 -2.41
CA PRO A 9 -18.92 -0.86 -1.50
C PRO A 9 -18.44 -2.09 -0.70
N ALA A 10 -19.21 -3.17 -0.63
CA ALA A 10 -18.81 -4.45 -0.04
C ALA A 10 -17.88 -5.29 -0.93
N ASP A 11 -17.76 -4.97 -2.22
CA ASP A 11 -16.90 -5.67 -3.19
C ASP A 11 -15.45 -5.11 -3.19
N ILE A 12 -15.23 -3.96 -2.54
CA ILE A 12 -13.91 -3.35 -2.36
C ILE A 12 -13.31 -3.87 -1.04
N GLN A 13 -13.08 -5.18 -0.95
CA GLN A 13 -12.27 -5.74 0.12
C GLN A 13 -10.81 -5.47 -0.19
N SER A 14 -10.24 -4.45 0.47
CA SER A 14 -8.82 -4.15 0.37
C SER A 14 -8.00 -5.41 0.67
N PRO A 15 -7.02 -5.77 -0.17
CA PRO A 15 -6.15 -6.94 0.05
C PRO A 15 -5.28 -6.84 1.32
N ILE A 16 -5.36 -5.71 2.03
CA ILE A 16 -4.64 -5.41 3.27
C ILE A 16 -5.64 -5.34 4.41
N LEU A 17 -5.46 -6.21 5.40
CA LEU A 17 -6.10 -6.05 6.70
C LEU A 17 -5.50 -4.83 7.38
N HIS A 18 -6.35 -3.90 7.80
CA HIS A 18 -5.95 -2.83 8.69
C HIS A 18 -6.03 -3.41 10.10
N PRO A 19 -4.91 -3.80 10.76
CA PRO A 19 -4.98 -4.27 12.14
C PRO A 19 -5.62 -3.16 12.99
N PRO A 20 -6.47 -3.52 13.98
CA PRO A 20 -7.12 -2.55 14.86
C PRO A 20 -6.04 -1.79 15.62
N VAL A 21 -5.73 -0.59 15.13
CA VAL A 21 -4.85 0.35 15.80
C VAL A 21 -5.69 0.94 16.94
N ALA A 22 -5.30 0.66 18.18
CA ALA A 22 -5.94 1.22 19.38
C ALA A 22 -5.78 2.75 19.50
N ALA A 23 -5.09 3.40 18.57
CA ALA A 23 -4.80 4.83 18.60
C ALA A 23 -5.56 5.57 17.50
N ASN A 24 -6.61 6.28 17.90
CA ASN A 24 -7.38 7.28 17.17
C ASN A 24 -6.55 8.45 16.57
N ASN A 25 -5.20 8.38 16.52
CA ASN A 25 -4.33 9.48 16.11
C ASN A 25 -3.33 9.15 14.98
N PHE A 26 -3.30 7.93 14.44
CA PHE A 26 -2.42 7.61 13.30
C PHE A 26 -3.06 7.95 11.96
N ARG A 27 -2.88 9.21 11.53
CA ARG A 27 -3.19 9.63 10.15
C ARG A 27 -1.92 9.51 9.30
N ILE A 28 -2.01 8.75 8.21
CA ILE A 28 -0.99 8.80 7.17
C ILE A 28 -0.99 10.23 6.61
N LYS A 29 0.09 10.98 6.86
CA LYS A 29 0.22 12.35 6.34
C LYS A 29 0.40 12.29 4.82
N LEU A 30 -0.25 13.20 4.09
CA LEU A 30 -0.10 13.31 2.64
C LEU A 30 1.36 13.42 2.22
N ALA A 31 2.17 14.17 2.98
CA ALA A 31 3.61 14.29 2.74
C ALA A 31 4.35 12.93 2.71
N LEU A 32 3.93 11.95 3.52
CA LEU A 32 4.53 10.60 3.52
C LEU A 32 4.14 9.83 2.25
N VAL A 33 2.88 9.93 1.84
CA VAL A 33 2.39 9.34 0.59
C VAL A 33 3.16 9.92 -0.59
N THR A 34 3.28 11.24 -0.67
CA THR A 34 4.01 11.93 -1.72
C THR A 34 5.50 11.56 -1.72
N MET A 35 6.14 11.46 -0.57
CA MET A 35 7.53 11.02 -0.46
C MET A 35 7.72 9.59 -1.01
N ILE A 36 6.83 8.67 -0.66
CA ILE A 36 6.88 7.29 -1.15
C ILE A 36 6.63 7.23 -2.67
N GLN A 37 5.69 8.01 -3.18
CA GLN A 37 5.40 8.09 -4.61
C GLN A 37 6.52 8.75 -5.42
N ASN A 38 7.25 9.69 -4.85
CA ASN A 38 8.35 10.35 -5.56
C ASN A 38 9.61 9.47 -5.61
N ASN A 39 9.85 8.67 -4.57
CA ASN A 39 11.10 7.94 -4.44
C ASN A 39 10.94 6.45 -4.75
N ALA A 40 9.85 5.80 -4.37
CA ALA A 40 9.69 4.35 -4.44
C ALA A 40 8.46 3.90 -5.25
N LEU A 41 7.97 4.68 -6.21
CA LEU A 41 6.86 4.25 -7.07
C LEU A 41 7.29 3.11 -7.99
N PHE A 42 6.46 2.08 -8.07
CA PHE A 42 6.69 0.92 -8.93
C PHE A 42 5.48 0.66 -9.81
N HIS A 43 5.68 0.75 -11.12
CA HIS A 43 4.62 0.61 -12.10
C HIS A 43 4.38 -0.85 -12.53
N GLY A 44 5.32 -1.75 -12.21
CA GLY A 44 5.29 -3.15 -12.63
C GLY A 44 5.72 -3.33 -14.09
N LEU A 45 6.64 -2.49 -14.55
CA LEU A 45 7.25 -2.59 -15.88
C LEU A 45 8.40 -3.62 -15.87
N THR A 46 8.69 -4.20 -17.02
CA THR A 46 9.81 -5.15 -17.19
C THR A 46 11.17 -4.49 -17.00
N SER A 47 11.24 -3.16 -17.19
CA SER A 47 12.44 -2.36 -16.99
C SER A 47 12.67 -1.99 -15.53
N GLU A 48 11.68 -2.16 -14.66
CA GLU A 48 11.79 -1.83 -13.24
C GLU A 48 12.22 -3.05 -12.42
N SER A 49 13.11 -2.83 -11.46
CA SER A 49 13.59 -3.86 -10.57
C SER A 49 12.72 -3.96 -9.31
N ARG A 50 12.05 -5.10 -9.14
CA ARG A 50 11.29 -5.41 -7.91
C ARG A 50 12.16 -5.36 -6.65
N ARG A 51 13.43 -5.76 -6.77
CA ARG A 51 14.37 -5.81 -5.63
C ARG A 51 14.73 -4.40 -5.17
N GLU A 52 15.07 -3.52 -6.10
CA GLU A 52 15.42 -2.13 -5.80
C GLU A 52 14.21 -1.38 -5.23
N HIS A 53 13.02 -1.61 -5.77
CA HIS A 53 11.78 -1.06 -5.22
C HIS A 53 11.56 -1.45 -3.74
N VAL A 54 11.64 -2.74 -3.42
CA VAL A 54 11.42 -3.22 -2.04
C VAL A 54 12.46 -2.67 -1.09
N GLN A 55 13.74 -2.63 -1.51
CA GLN A 55 14.80 -2.06 -0.70
C GLN A 55 14.54 -0.57 -0.42
N LEU A 56 14.28 0.22 -1.46
CA LEU A 56 14.05 1.66 -1.33
C LEU A 56 12.80 1.96 -0.50
N PHE A 57 11.73 1.19 -0.69
CA PHE A 57 10.54 1.27 0.15
C PHE A 57 10.89 1.03 1.61
N LEU A 58 11.59 -0.06 1.93
CA LEU A 58 11.97 -0.40 3.31
C LEU A 58 12.93 0.63 3.94
N GLU A 59 13.80 1.27 3.16
CA GLU A 59 14.67 2.34 3.65
C GLU A 59 13.89 3.62 3.97
N LEU A 60 13.03 4.09 3.04
CA LEU A 60 12.16 5.26 3.25
C LEU A 60 11.24 5.07 4.45
N VAL A 61 10.75 3.84 4.57
CA VAL A 61 9.97 3.38 5.70
C VAL A 61 10.86 3.36 6.98
N GLY A 62 12.05 2.77 6.94
CA GLY A 62 12.95 2.73 8.10
C GLY A 62 13.19 4.09 8.78
N ILE A 63 13.18 5.18 8.00
CA ILE A 63 13.32 6.57 8.47
C ILE A 63 12.12 7.03 9.32
N LEU A 64 10.90 6.57 9.01
CA LEU A 64 9.69 6.97 9.72
C LEU A 64 9.54 6.10 10.98
N LYS A 65 10.36 6.38 11.99
CA LYS A 65 10.21 5.76 13.31
C LYS A 65 8.95 6.29 13.99
N ILE A 66 7.90 5.50 13.91
CA ILE A 66 6.62 5.79 14.53
C ILE A 66 6.56 5.10 15.90
N ASN A 67 6.57 5.88 16.99
CA ASN A 67 6.42 5.34 18.34
C ASN A 67 5.05 4.66 18.51
N GLY A 68 5.05 3.40 18.96
CA GLY A 68 3.83 2.66 19.29
C GLY A 68 3.13 1.93 18.14
N VAL A 69 3.67 1.95 16.91
CA VAL A 69 3.14 1.16 15.78
C VAL A 69 4.18 0.12 15.34
N PRO A 70 3.84 -1.18 15.27
CA PRO A 70 4.78 -2.20 14.84
C PRO A 70 5.19 -1.97 13.38
N ALA A 71 6.47 -2.17 13.10
CA ALA A 71 7.09 -1.83 11.82
C ALA A 71 6.33 -2.40 10.60
N LYS A 72 5.89 -3.64 10.76
CA LYS A 72 5.18 -4.40 9.75
C LYS A 72 3.79 -3.85 9.44
N ALA A 73 3.05 -3.36 10.44
CA ALA A 73 1.69 -2.87 10.24
C ALA A 73 1.65 -1.60 9.39
N TRP A 74 2.64 -0.72 9.55
CA TRP A 74 2.68 0.51 8.78
C TRP A 74 3.31 0.29 7.39
N GLN A 75 4.29 -0.61 7.27
CA GLN A 75 4.81 -1.07 5.97
C GLN A 75 3.68 -1.58 5.09
N LEU A 76 2.84 -2.48 5.62
CA LEU A 76 1.71 -3.04 4.89
C LEU A 76 0.69 -1.98 4.47
N ARG A 77 0.42 -0.99 5.34
CA ARG A 77 -0.50 0.12 5.03
C ARG A 77 0.05 1.10 3.99
N LEU A 78 1.37 1.29 3.93
CA LEU A 78 1.99 2.23 2.99
C LEU A 78 2.36 1.61 1.65
N PHE A 79 2.51 0.29 1.59
CA PHE A 79 2.91 -0.43 0.38
C PHE A 79 1.99 -0.17 -0.83
N PRO A 80 0.65 -0.06 -0.73
CA PRO A 80 -0.18 0.30 -1.88
C PRO A 80 0.17 1.64 -2.51
N TYR A 81 0.63 2.59 -1.71
CA TYR A 81 0.97 3.93 -2.20
C TYR A 81 2.29 3.96 -2.95
N SER A 82 3.12 2.93 -2.81
CA SER A 82 4.34 2.74 -3.61
C SER A 82 4.07 1.99 -4.92
N LEU A 83 2.83 1.59 -5.20
CA LEU A 83 2.47 0.86 -6.42
C LEU A 83 1.64 1.71 -7.38
N SER A 84 1.85 1.51 -8.67
CA SER A 84 1.04 2.10 -9.74
C SER A 84 0.85 1.10 -10.88
N GLY A 85 -0.01 1.46 -11.84
CA GLY A 85 -0.20 0.73 -13.10
C GLY A 85 -0.45 -0.77 -12.91
N LYS A 86 0.44 -1.59 -13.48
CA LYS A 86 0.32 -3.06 -13.47
C LYS A 86 0.52 -3.64 -12.07
N ALA A 87 1.39 -3.03 -11.26
CA ALA A 87 1.67 -3.51 -9.91
C ALA A 87 0.49 -3.27 -8.96
N LEU A 88 -0.16 -2.12 -9.03
CA LEU A 88 -1.36 -1.84 -8.23
C LEU A 88 -2.52 -2.76 -8.65
N ARG A 89 -2.71 -2.98 -9.96
CA ARG A 89 -3.73 -3.92 -10.47
C ARG A 89 -3.46 -5.35 -10.02
N TRP A 90 -2.19 -5.77 -9.98
CA TRP A 90 -1.81 -7.07 -9.44
C TRP A 90 -2.19 -7.20 -7.96
N LEU A 91 -1.95 -6.16 -7.15
CA LEU A 91 -2.31 -6.17 -5.73
C LEU A 91 -3.83 -6.27 -5.53
N ASN A 92 -4.61 -5.47 -6.26
CA ASN A 92 -6.07 -5.46 -6.17
C ASN A 92 -6.72 -6.78 -6.63
N ASN A 93 -6.04 -7.55 -7.50
CA ASN A 93 -6.51 -8.86 -7.95
C ASN A 93 -6.15 -10.00 -6.98
N ARG A 94 -5.51 -9.70 -5.83
CA ARG A 94 -5.25 -10.69 -4.79
C ARG A 94 -6.48 -10.88 -3.89
N PRO A 95 -6.68 -12.10 -3.36
CA PRO A 95 -7.67 -12.30 -2.34
C PRO A 95 -7.37 -11.42 -1.11
N PRO A 96 -8.40 -11.04 -0.34
CA PRO A 96 -8.21 -10.38 0.93
C PRO A 96 -7.22 -11.16 1.81
N HIS A 97 -6.37 -10.45 2.57
CA HIS A 97 -5.38 -11.03 3.49
C HIS A 97 -4.18 -11.74 2.84
N TYR A 98 -3.91 -11.52 1.54
CA TYR A 98 -2.80 -12.18 0.85
C TYR A 98 -1.40 -11.83 1.40
N LEU A 99 -1.21 -10.59 1.89
CA LEU A 99 0.10 -10.10 2.35
C LEU A 99 0.49 -10.57 3.78
N GLU A 100 -0.32 -11.42 4.42
CA GLU A 100 -0.04 -11.97 5.76
C GLU A 100 0.42 -13.44 5.77
N ARG A 101 0.47 -14.12 4.61
CA ARG A 101 0.96 -15.50 4.51
C ARG A 101 2.48 -15.59 4.45
#